data_AF-A0A178LFE2-F1
#
_entry.id   AF-A0A178LFE2-F1
#
_cell.length_a   1.000
_cell.length_b   1.000
_cell.length_c   1.000
_cell.angle_alpha   90.00
_cell.angle_beta   90.00
_cell.angle_gamma   90.00
#
_symmetry.space_group_name_H-M   'P 1'
#
loop_
_entity.id
_entity.type
_entity.pdbx_description
1 polymer ?
#
loop_
_entity_poly.entity_id
_entity_poly.type
_entity_poly.pdbx_seq_one_letter_code
_entity_poly.pdbx_strand_id
1 'polypeptide(L)'
;MAAVNLLSSEVRIMRHVAMQPTETTSDVTCDACCQSTSIEGYGQQFGVLQACWNYGSKHDGERYEVHLCEPCFFRTLAMLRRERMVNTMFDDDLDTNQDEFGLVRKDDFWAEG
;
A
#
# COMPACT_ATOMS: atom_id res chain seq x y z
N MET A 1 50.73 66.72 -2.96
CA MET A 1 49.30 66.36 -3.03
C MET A 1 49.20 64.87 -3.32
N ALA A 2 48.49 64.14 -2.47
CA ALA A 2 48.39 62.68 -2.48
C ALA A 2 47.37 62.19 -3.51
N ALA A 3 47.57 60.98 -4.05
CA ALA A 3 46.49 60.19 -4.64
C ALA A 3 46.64 58.72 -4.21
N VAL A 4 45.58 58.26 -3.57
CA VAL A 4 45.34 57.02 -2.81
C VAL A 4 45.36 55.76 -3.67
N ASN A 5 45.97 54.69 -3.15
CA ASN A 5 45.84 53.32 -3.66
C ASN A 5 44.43 52.79 -3.38
N LEU A 6 43.69 52.43 -4.43
CA LEU A 6 42.45 51.67 -4.35
C LEU A 6 42.77 50.18 -4.21
N LEU A 7 42.64 49.63 -3.00
CA LEU A 7 42.67 48.19 -2.76
C LEU A 7 41.36 47.59 -3.29
N SER A 8 41.46 46.85 -4.39
CA SER A 8 40.34 46.08 -4.97
C SER A 8 39.96 44.94 -4.02
N SER A 9 38.83 45.07 -3.33
CA SER A 9 38.26 44.01 -2.51
C SER A 9 37.49 43.03 -3.41
N GLU A 10 38.06 41.84 -3.63
CA GLU A 10 37.39 40.75 -4.32
C GLU A 10 36.22 40.21 -3.47
N VAL A 11 34.99 40.43 -3.94
CA VAL A 11 33.78 39.87 -3.33
C VAL A 11 33.74 38.37 -3.63
N ARG A 12 34.07 37.53 -2.65
CA ARG A 12 33.92 36.07 -2.75
C ARG A 12 32.43 35.70 -2.66
N ILE A 13 31.84 35.30 -3.78
CA ILE A 13 30.47 34.79 -3.83
C ILE A 13 30.45 33.42 -3.12
N MET A 14 29.98 33.37 -1.88
CA MET A 14 29.63 32.10 -1.22
C MET A 14 28.31 31.59 -1.79
N ARG A 15 28.33 30.39 -2.36
CA ARG A 15 27.12 29.68 -2.80
C ARG A 15 26.61 28.85 -1.63
N HIS A 16 25.39 29.17 -1.16
CA HIS A 16 24.68 28.32 -0.23
C HIS A 16 23.99 27.21 -1.00
N VAL A 17 24.40 25.96 -0.76
CA VAL A 17 23.70 24.78 -1.27
C VAL A 17 22.80 24.29 -0.15
N ALA A 18 21.48 24.39 -0.34
CA ALA A 18 20.50 23.83 0.57
C ALA A 18 20.15 22.40 0.09
N MET A 19 20.46 21.39 0.90
CA MET A 19 19.90 20.05 0.71
C MET A 19 18.46 20.08 1.23
N GLN A 20 17.49 19.94 0.34
CA GLN A 20 16.11 19.67 0.73
C GLN A 20 15.93 18.16 0.94
N PRO A 21 15.33 17.74 2.07
CA PRO A 21 14.89 16.37 2.24
C PRO A 21 13.82 16.05 1.18
N THR A 22 14.05 15.05 0.34
CA THR A 22 13.01 14.50 -0.53
C THR A 22 12.13 13.58 0.31
N GLU A 23 10.84 13.90 0.39
CA GLU A 23 9.83 13.06 1.04
C GLU A 23 9.65 11.80 0.18
N THR A 24 10.37 10.74 0.52
CA THR A 24 10.22 9.42 -0.10
C THR A 24 9.02 8.73 0.54
N THR A 25 8.06 8.31 -0.29
CA THR A 25 6.88 7.52 0.07
C THR A 25 7.19 6.51 1.17
N SER A 26 6.48 6.62 2.29
CA SER A 26 6.55 5.70 3.42
C SER A 26 6.25 4.29 2.92
N ASP A 27 7.17 3.36 3.18
CA ASP A 27 6.97 1.94 2.98
C ASP A 27 5.65 1.50 3.63
N VAL A 28 4.73 0.91 2.87
CA VAL A 28 3.50 0.35 3.43
C VAL A 28 3.91 -0.89 4.20
N THR A 29 3.66 -0.89 5.50
CA THR A 29 3.96 -2.04 6.37
C THR A 29 2.68 -2.87 6.52
N CYS A 30 2.82 -4.19 6.58
CA CYS A 30 1.70 -5.07 6.84
C CYS A 30 1.19 -4.85 8.27
N ASP A 31 -0.08 -4.48 8.43
CA ASP A 31 -0.72 -4.22 9.72
C ASP A 31 -0.87 -5.47 10.59
N ALA A 32 -0.74 -6.67 10.00
CA ALA A 32 -0.88 -7.94 10.71
C ALA A 32 0.44 -8.51 11.25
N CYS A 33 1.51 -8.51 10.44
CA CYS A 33 2.81 -9.09 10.82
C CYS A 33 3.92 -8.06 11.03
N CYS A 34 3.62 -6.78 10.81
CA CYS A 34 4.54 -5.64 10.92
C CYS A 34 5.78 -5.74 10.01
N GLN A 35 5.74 -6.57 8.96
CA GLN A 35 6.82 -6.68 7.97
C GLN A 35 6.55 -5.74 6.79
N SER A 36 7.62 -5.32 6.10
CA SER A 36 7.53 -4.51 4.88
C SER A 36 6.71 -5.23 3.80
N THR A 37 5.94 -4.45 3.03
CA THR A 37 5.25 -4.95 1.82
C THR A 37 6.04 -4.66 0.54
N SER A 38 7.18 -3.98 0.65
CA SER A 38 8.05 -3.67 -0.47
C SER A 38 8.89 -4.89 -0.87
N ILE A 39 8.88 -5.21 -2.15
CA ILE A 39 9.74 -6.24 -2.75
C ILE A 39 10.76 -5.55 -3.65
N GLU A 40 12.04 -5.85 -3.42
CA GLU A 40 13.16 -5.30 -4.19
C GLU A 40 12.98 -5.57 -5.69
N GLY A 41 12.98 -4.51 -6.50
CA GLY A 41 12.79 -4.59 -7.95
C GLY A 41 11.35 -4.70 -8.44
N TYR A 42 10.37 -4.94 -7.56
CA TYR A 42 8.95 -5.10 -7.92
C TYR A 42 8.02 -4.07 -7.28
N GLY A 43 8.49 -3.32 -6.27
CA GLY A 43 7.72 -2.28 -5.60
C GLY A 43 6.84 -2.82 -4.47
N GLN A 44 5.82 -2.05 -4.08
CA GLN A 44 4.91 -2.42 -2.99
C GLN A 44 3.89 -3.48 -3.43
N GLN A 45 3.76 -4.54 -2.63
CA GLN A 45 2.81 -5.63 -2.87
C GLN A 45 1.97 -5.89 -1.61
N PHE A 46 0.75 -5.36 -1.62
CA PHE A 46 -0.21 -5.55 -0.53
C PHE A 46 -1.64 -5.61 -1.05
N GLY A 47 -2.50 -6.26 -0.27
CA GLY A 47 -3.95 -6.19 -0.40
C GLY A 47 -4.54 -5.25 0.65
N VAL A 48 -5.76 -4.79 0.40
CA VAL A 48 -6.50 -3.89 1.30
C VAL A 48 -7.79 -4.58 1.75
N LEU A 49 -7.99 -4.66 3.06
CA LEU A 49 -9.27 -5.01 3.67
C LEU A 49 -9.96 -3.73 4.14
N GLN A 50 -11.10 -3.41 3.55
CA GLN A 50 -11.85 -2.19 3.82
C GLN A 50 -13.28 -2.48 4.26
N ALA A 51 -13.82 -1.60 5.10
CA ALA A 51 -15.23 -1.63 5.48
C ALA A 51 -15.89 -0.27 5.20
N CYS A 52 -17.05 -0.34 4.53
CA CYS A 52 -17.93 0.79 4.28
C CYS A 52 -19.33 0.44 4.78
N TRP A 53 -19.75 1.09 5.86
CA TRP A 53 -21.07 0.89 6.44
C TRP A 53 -22.02 2.00 5.98
N ASN A 54 -23.26 1.61 5.69
CA ASN A 54 -24.31 2.56 5.31
C ASN A 54 -25.11 3.03 6.52
N TYR A 55 -25.91 4.07 6.28
CA TYR A 55 -26.80 4.67 7.26
C TYR A 55 -27.65 3.61 7.99
N GLY A 56 -27.69 3.71 9.33
CA GLY A 56 -28.51 2.84 10.19
C GLY A 56 -27.87 1.51 10.57
N SER A 57 -26.65 1.20 10.11
CA SER A 57 -25.88 0.09 10.68
C SER A 57 -25.37 0.45 12.09
N LYS A 58 -25.02 -0.57 12.89
CA LYS A 58 -24.40 -0.34 14.21
C LYS A 58 -23.09 0.47 14.13
N HIS A 59 -22.39 0.35 13.00
CA HIS A 59 -21.09 0.96 12.73
C HIS A 59 -21.23 2.10 11.71
N ASP A 60 -22.40 2.74 11.64
CA ASP A 60 -22.64 3.87 10.74
C ASP A 60 -21.65 5.00 11.02
N GLY A 61 -21.02 5.49 9.96
CA GLY A 61 -19.93 6.47 10.03
C GLY A 61 -18.54 5.89 10.30
N GLU A 62 -18.41 4.63 10.72
CA GLU A 62 -17.10 3.99 10.89
C GLU A 62 -16.51 3.56 9.54
N ARG A 63 -15.19 3.68 9.42
CA ARG A 63 -14.40 3.25 8.26
C ARG A 63 -13.20 2.47 8.76
N TYR A 64 -12.94 1.33 8.13
CA TYR A 64 -11.78 0.50 8.41
C TYR A 64 -10.97 0.33 7.14
N GLU A 65 -9.66 0.37 7.28
CA GLU A 65 -8.69 0.08 6.24
C GLU A 65 -7.51 -0.65 6.88
N VAL A 66 -7.15 -1.81 6.33
CA VAL A 66 -6.06 -2.65 6.80
C VAL A 66 -5.23 -3.09 5.61
N HIS A 67 -3.93 -2.79 5.65
CA HIS A 67 -2.95 -3.17 4.65
C HIS A 67 -2.30 -4.50 5.01
N LEU A 68 -2.40 -5.47 4.12
CA LEU A 68 -1.90 -6.83 4.35
C LEU A 68 -0.87 -7.19 3.28
N CYS A 69 0.32 -7.63 3.70
CA CYS A 69 1.22 -8.30 2.75
C CYS A 69 0.54 -9.54 2.16
N GLU A 70 1.00 -9.98 0.98
CA GLU A 70 0.39 -11.09 0.25
C GLU A 70 0.14 -12.37 1.11
N PRO A 71 1.10 -12.85 1.93
CA PRO A 71 0.85 -14.01 2.79
C PRO A 71 -0.25 -13.78 3.83
N CYS A 72 -0.32 -12.58 4.42
CA CYS A 72 -1.35 -12.22 5.40
C CYS A 72 -2.72 -12.07 4.73
N PHE A 73 -2.76 -11.50 3.52
CA PHE A 73 -3.99 -11.38 2.75
C PHE A 73 -4.60 -12.75 2.43
N PHE A 74 -3.81 -13.68 1.87
CA PHE A 74 -4.32 -15.02 1.54
C PHE A 74 -4.65 -15.85 2.77
N ARG A 75 -3.98 -15.64 3.90
CA ARG A 75 -4.37 -16.26 5.17
C ARG A 75 -5.76 -15.77 5.61
N THR A 76 -6.01 -14.47 5.56
CA THR A 76 -7.33 -13.90 5.87
C THR A 76 -8.40 -14.44 4.90
N LEU A 77 -8.09 -14.50 3.60
CA LEU A 77 -9.00 -15.01 2.59
C LEU A 77 -9.34 -16.50 2.81
N ALA A 78 -8.36 -17.33 3.20
CA ALA A 78 -8.57 -18.73 3.54
C ALA A 78 -9.49 -18.90 4.75
N MET A 79 -9.40 -18.03 5.75
CA MET A 79 -10.32 -18.04 6.90
C MET A 79 -11.76 -17.74 6.46
N LEU A 80 -11.96 -16.74 5.59
CA LEU A 80 -13.28 -16.39 5.05
C LEU A 80 -13.85 -17.51 4.16
N ARG A 81 -13.01 -18.18 3.35
CA ARG A 81 -13.42 -19.36 2.56
C ARG A 81 -13.93 -20.48 3.47
N ARG A 82 -13.21 -20.76 4.55
CA ARG A 82 -13.61 -21.76 5.55
C ARG A 82 -14.92 -21.37 6.24
N GLU A 83 -15.07 -20.10 6.62
CA GLU A 83 -16.31 -19.60 7.24
C GLU A 83 -17.50 -19.76 6.29
N ARG A 84 -17.37 -19.35 5.02
CA ARG A 84 -18.39 -19.57 3.99
C ARG A 84 -18.72 -21.05 3.86
N MET A 85 -17.71 -21.92 3.74
CA MET A 85 -17.91 -23.37 3.63
C MET A 85 -18.73 -23.91 4.81
N VAL A 86 -18.43 -23.52 6.04
CA VAL A 86 -19.18 -23.95 7.23
C VAL A 86 -20.61 -23.41 7.22
N ASN A 87 -20.79 -22.14 6.87
CA ASN A 87 -22.11 -21.50 6.86
C ASN A 87 -23.05 -22.08 5.80
N THR A 88 -22.50 -22.68 4.74
CA THR A 88 -23.28 -23.17 3.61
C THR A 88 -23.14 -24.67 3.35
N MET A 89 -22.61 -25.43 4.32
CA MET A 89 -22.29 -26.86 4.12
C MET A 89 -23.51 -27.76 3.87
N PHE A 90 -24.72 -27.26 4.12
CA PHE A 90 -25.98 -27.98 3.91
C PHE A 90 -26.82 -27.39 2.77
N ASP A 91 -26.28 -26.42 2.03
CA ASP A 91 -26.98 -25.80 0.91
C ASP A 91 -26.68 -26.57 -0.38
N ASP A 92 -27.70 -27.21 -0.95
CA ASP A 92 -27.58 -28.08 -2.14
C ASP A 92 -27.32 -27.30 -3.45
N ASP A 93 -27.50 -25.97 -3.47
CA ASP A 93 -27.52 -25.12 -4.67
C ASP A 93 -26.21 -24.31 -4.91
N LEU A 94 -25.14 -24.55 -4.16
CA LEU A 94 -23.94 -23.71 -4.23
C LEU A 94 -22.84 -24.27 -5.11
N ASP A 95 -22.41 -23.45 -6.07
CA ASP A 95 -21.17 -23.64 -6.81
C ASP A 95 -19.98 -23.65 -5.83
N THR A 96 -19.37 -24.82 -5.68
CA THR A 96 -18.27 -25.10 -4.75
C THR A 96 -16.92 -24.57 -5.23
N ASN A 97 -16.87 -23.71 -6.26
CA ASN A 97 -15.61 -23.15 -6.74
C ASN A 97 -15.00 -22.17 -5.71
N GLN A 98 -14.28 -22.73 -4.73
CA GLN A 98 -13.63 -22.01 -3.64
C GLN A 98 -12.44 -21.17 -4.12
N ASP A 99 -11.86 -21.50 -5.27
CA ASP A 99 -10.61 -20.92 -5.75
C ASP A 99 -10.78 -19.47 -6.21
N GLU A 100 -11.98 -19.09 -6.65
CA GLU A 100 -12.33 -17.75 -7.12
C GLU A 100 -12.96 -16.86 -6.04
N PHE A 101 -13.08 -17.33 -4.79
CA PHE A 101 -13.67 -16.52 -3.72
C PHE A 101 -12.95 -15.18 -3.56
N GLY A 102 -13.69 -14.10 -3.81
CA GLY A 102 -13.20 -12.72 -3.71
C GLY A 102 -12.37 -12.23 -4.91
N LEU A 103 -12.15 -13.06 -5.94
CA LEU A 103 -11.43 -12.66 -7.15
C LEU A 103 -12.38 -11.92 -8.10
N VAL A 104 -12.09 -10.65 -8.38
CA VAL A 104 -12.94 -9.81 -9.27
C VAL A 104 -12.54 -9.94 -10.73
N ARG A 105 -11.23 -10.05 -11.00
CA ARG A 105 -10.67 -10.15 -12.35
C ARG A 105 -9.28 -10.76 -12.28
N LYS A 106 -8.91 -11.53 -13.30
CA LYS A 106 -7.55 -12.01 -13.55
C LYS A 106 -7.14 -11.54 -14.93
N ASP A 107 -6.05 -10.79 -15.01
CA ASP A 107 -5.47 -10.37 -16.27
C ASP A 107 -4.45 -11.41 -16.74
N ASP A 108 -4.58 -11.85 -17.99
CA ASP A 108 -3.64 -12.78 -18.62
C ASP A 108 -2.43 -12.01 -19.17
N PHE A 109 -1.52 -11.61 -18.28
CA PHE A 109 -0.32 -10.83 -18.64
C PHE A 109 0.67 -11.57 -19.58
N TRP A 110 0.41 -12.83 -19.91
CA TRP A 110 1.28 -13.71 -20.70
C TRP A 110 0.64 -14.22 -22.01
N ALA A 111 -0.48 -13.64 -22.45
CA ALA A 111 -1.22 -14.13 -23.61
C ALA A 111 -0.76 -13.58 -24.98
N GLU A 112 0.45 -13.03 -25.09
CA GLU A 112 1.05 -12.67 -26.38
C GLU A 112 2.29 -13.52 -26.65
N GLY A 113 2.10 -14.57 -27.45
CA GLY A 113 3.15 -15.34 -28.12
C GLY A 113 3.08 -15.12 -29.63
#